data_AF-A0A528N2W1-F1
#
_entry.id   AF-A0A528N2W1-F1
#
_cell.length_a   1.000
_cell.length_b   1.000
_cell.length_c   1.000
_cell.angle_alpha   90.00
_cell.angle_beta   90.00
_cell.angle_gamma   90.00
#
_symmetry.space_group_name_H-M   'P 1'
#
loop_
_entity.id
_entity.type
_entity.pdbx_description
1 polymer ?
#
loop_
_entity_poly.entity_id
_entity_poly.type
_entity_poly.pdbx_seq_one_letter_code
_entity_poly.pdbx_strand_id
1 'polypeptide(L)'
;YYFIRETKKPPIGLFRQHGVRMAVATDCNPGTSPLTSLLLTMNMAATLFGLTVDECLAGVTREAARALGWLGRTGTLEAGKSA
;
A
#
# COMPACT_ATOMS: atom_id res chain seq x y z
N TYR A 1 3.01 8.95 -10.09
CA TYR A 1 1.96 9.98 -9.94
C TYR A 1 2.53 11.30 -9.41
N TYR A 2 2.94 11.38 -8.14
CA TYR A 2 3.35 12.65 -7.52
C TYR A 2 4.62 13.29 -8.13
N PHE A 3 5.77 12.62 -8.08
CA PHE A 3 7.04 13.21 -8.55
C PHE A 3 7.15 13.27 -10.08
N ILE A 4 6.64 12.26 -10.78
CA ILE A 4 6.69 12.19 -12.25
C ILE A 4 5.50 12.84 -12.96
N ARG A 5 4.57 13.47 -12.22
CA ARG A 5 3.34 14.11 -12.74
C ARG A 5 2.49 13.22 -13.66
N GLU A 6 2.51 11.91 -13.42
CA GLU A 6 1.62 10.95 -14.10
C GLU A 6 0.16 11.32 -13.85
N THR A 7 -0.68 11.19 -14.88
CA THR A 7 -2.11 11.57 -14.86
C THR A 7 -3.02 10.35 -14.84
N LYS A 8 -2.55 9.19 -15.31
CA LYS A 8 -3.30 7.94 -15.28
C LYS A 8 -3.33 7.38 -13.86
N LYS A 9 -4.54 7.26 -13.30
CA LYS A 9 -4.76 6.63 -11.99
C LYS A 9 -4.77 5.10 -12.13
N PRO A 10 -4.32 4.36 -11.09
CA PRO A 10 -4.54 2.92 -11.02
C PRO A 10 -6.05 2.61 -10.93
N PRO A 11 -6.52 1.48 -11.48
CA PRO A 11 -7.94 1.15 -11.54
C PRO A 11 -8.46 0.58 -10.21
N ILE A 12 -8.44 1.39 -9.14
CA ILE A 12 -8.80 0.98 -7.78
C ILE A 12 -10.21 0.36 -7.70
N GLY A 13 -11.18 0.92 -8.44
CA GLY A 13 -12.55 0.38 -8.50
C GLY A 13 -12.60 -1.06 -9.03
N LEU A 14 -11.83 -1.38 -10.07
CA LEU A 14 -11.75 -2.74 -10.62
C LEU A 14 -11.05 -3.69 -9.64
N PHE A 15 -9.98 -3.23 -8.98
CA PHE A 15 -9.32 -4.03 -7.95
C PHE A 15 -10.28 -4.42 -6.83
N ARG A 16 -11.09 -3.48 -6.33
CA ARG A 16 -12.14 -3.76 -5.35
C ARG A 16 -13.17 -4.75 -5.89
N GLN A 17 -13.70 -4.51 -7.10
CA GLN A 17 -14.70 -5.37 -7.72
C GLN A 17 -14.23 -6.83 -7.85
N HIS A 18 -12.95 -7.04 -8.12
CA HIS A 18 -12.36 -8.36 -8.28
C HIS A 18 -11.69 -8.90 -7.00
N GLY A 19 -11.82 -8.22 -5.85
CA GLY A 19 -11.26 -8.68 -4.58
C GLY A 19 -9.73 -8.69 -4.54
N VAL A 20 -9.07 -7.88 -5.36
CA VAL A 20 -7.61 -7.76 -5.41
C VAL A 20 -7.11 -7.20 -4.08
N ARG A 21 -6.12 -7.87 -3.50
CA ARG A 21 -5.44 -7.40 -2.28
C ARG A 21 -4.42 -6.33 -2.66
N MET A 22 -4.63 -5.11 -2.18
CA MET A 22 -3.82 -3.95 -2.53
C MET A 22 -2.81 -3.65 -1.42
N ALA A 23 -1.53 -3.63 -1.76
CA ALA A 23 -0.47 -3.14 -0.88
C ALA A 23 -0.09 -1.68 -1.21
N VAL A 24 0.42 -0.95 -0.23
CA VAL A 24 0.92 0.43 -0.39
C VAL A 24 2.38 0.47 0.06
N ALA A 25 3.27 1.02 -0.78
CA ALA A 25 4.70 1.11 -0.50
C ALA A 25 5.28 2.42 -1.02
N THR A 26 6.40 2.85 -0.43
CA THR A 26 7.07 4.12 -0.77
C THR A 26 7.62 4.15 -2.19
N ASP A 27 7.97 2.97 -2.72
CA ASP A 27 8.81 2.85 -3.91
C ASP A 27 10.12 3.66 -3.76
N CYS A 28 10.66 3.78 -2.54
CA CYS A 28 11.77 4.69 -2.22
C CYS A 28 12.97 4.49 -3.16
N ASN A 29 13.16 5.42 -4.09
CA ASN A 29 14.19 5.36 -5.12
C ASN A 29 14.59 6.77 -5.59
N PRO A 30 15.81 6.98 -6.11
CA PRO A 30 16.30 8.31 -6.45
C PRO A 30 15.65 8.93 -7.71
N GLY A 31 15.06 8.13 -8.59
CA GLY A 31 14.60 8.60 -9.90
C GLY A 31 13.14 9.08 -9.91
N THR A 32 12.22 8.26 -9.40
CA THR A 32 10.78 8.45 -9.57
C THR A 32 10.01 8.58 -8.27
N SER A 33 10.60 8.19 -7.14
CA SER A 33 9.97 8.31 -5.82
C SER A 33 11.02 8.53 -4.73
N PRO A 34 11.62 9.73 -4.62
CA PRO A 34 12.50 10.12 -3.51
C PRO A 34 11.68 10.34 -2.22
N LEU A 35 10.90 9.32 -1.83
CA LEU A 35 9.93 9.30 -0.75
C LEU A 35 10.38 8.31 0.32
N THR A 36 10.71 8.83 1.50
CA THR A 36 11.20 8.01 2.63
C THR A 36 10.17 7.85 3.75
N SER A 37 8.96 8.38 3.58
CA SER A 37 7.90 8.30 4.58
C SER A 37 6.75 7.39 4.12
N LEU A 38 6.61 6.24 4.78
CA LEU A 38 5.48 5.33 4.54
C LEU A 38 4.14 5.95 4.99
N LEU A 39 4.16 6.75 6.06
CA LEU A 39 2.97 7.49 6.51
C LEU A 39 2.49 8.49 5.46
N LEU A 40 3.42 9.22 4.83
CA LEU A 40 3.09 10.10 3.71
C LEU A 40 2.55 9.30 2.53
N THR A 41 3.11 8.12 2.26
CA THR A 41 2.63 7.23 1.19
C THR A 41 1.17 6.81 1.42
N MET A 42 0.77 6.49 2.65
CA MET A 42 -0.63 6.19 2.98
C MET A 42 -1.55 7.40 2.73
N ASN A 43 -1.12 8.60 3.13
CA ASN A 43 -1.88 9.82 2.85
C ASN A 43 -2.03 10.04 1.33
N MET A 44 -0.98 9.83 0.55
CA MET A 44 -1.01 9.93 -0.90
C MET A 44 -1.93 8.88 -1.54
N ALA A 45 -1.94 7.65 -1.03
CA ALA A 45 -2.83 6.60 -1.53
C ALA A 45 -4.31 6.98 -1.32
N ALA A 46 -4.67 7.53 -0.16
CA ALA A 46 -6.00 8.04 0.09
C ALA A 46 -6.33 9.26 -0.79
N THR A 47 -5.45 10.27 -0.80
CA THR A 47 -5.71 11.56 -1.45
C THR A 47 -5.69 11.49 -2.98
N LEU A 48 -4.73 10.76 -3.55
CA LEU A 48 -4.51 10.72 -5.01
C LEU A 48 -5.33 9.61 -5.67
N PHE A 49 -5.45 8.46 -5.01
CA PHE A 49 -6.05 7.24 -5.58
C PHE A 49 -7.39 6.85 -4.94
N GLY A 50 -7.85 7.53 -3.89
CA GLY A 50 -9.15 7.30 -3.29
C GLY A 50 -9.23 5.99 -2.50
N LEU A 51 -8.11 5.51 -1.94
CA LEU A 51 -8.16 4.45 -0.95
C LEU A 51 -8.80 4.95 0.35
N THR A 52 -9.55 4.08 0.99
CA THR A 52 -10.09 4.29 2.34
C THR A 52 -8.98 4.16 3.38
N VAL A 53 -9.23 4.66 4.59
CA VAL A 53 -8.29 4.50 5.72
C VAL A 53 -8.00 3.02 5.99
N ASP A 54 -9.03 2.18 5.98
CA ASP A 54 -8.90 0.73 6.19
C ASP A 54 -8.03 0.06 5.12
N GLU A 55 -8.18 0.46 3.85
CA GLU A 55 -7.33 -0.04 2.77
C GLU A 55 -5.90 0.44 2.89
N CYS A 56 -5.66 1.69 3.31
CA CYS A 56 -4.32 2.19 3.55
C CYS A 56 -3.63 1.42 4.69
N LEU A 57 -4.31 1.22 5.82
CA LEU A 57 -3.77 0.48 6.96
C LEU A 57 -3.51 -0.99 6.61
N ALA A 58 -4.47 -1.67 5.98
CA ALA A 58 -4.29 -3.03 5.50
C ALA A 58 -3.15 -3.11 4.46
N GLY A 59 -3.04 -2.10 3.59
CA GLY A 59 -2.05 -2.01 2.53
C GLY A 59 -0.61 -1.95 3.00
N VAL A 60 -0.35 -1.35 4.17
CA VAL A 60 1.00 -1.28 4.78
C VAL A 60 1.24 -2.34 5.87
N THR A 61 0.25 -3.18 6.16
CA THR A 61 0.35 -4.26 7.16
C THR A 61 0.08 -5.62 6.51
N ARG A 62 -1.16 -6.09 6.58
CA ARG A 62 -1.59 -7.42 6.14
C ARG A 62 -1.29 -7.68 4.66
N GLU A 63 -1.60 -6.74 3.78
CA GLU A 63 -1.42 -6.95 2.34
C GLU A 63 0.03 -6.73 1.88
N ALA A 64 0.80 -5.85 2.55
CA ALA A 64 2.25 -5.75 2.34
C ALA A 64 2.97 -7.05 2.75
N ALA A 65 2.64 -7.59 3.93
CA ALA A 65 3.18 -8.87 4.37
C ALA A 65 2.78 -10.01 3.41
N ARG A 66 1.55 -10.00 2.88
CA ARG A 66 1.12 -10.95 1.84
C ARG A 66 1.95 -10.82 0.57
N ALA A 67 2.19 -9.61 0.08
CA ALA A 67 2.99 -9.36 -1.12
C ALA A 67 4.43 -9.87 -1.00
N LEU A 68 5.00 -9.83 0.22
CA LEU A 68 6.33 -10.37 0.53
C LEU A 68 6.34 -11.88 0.82
N GLY A 69 5.18 -12.55 0.82
CA GLY A 69 5.08 -13.96 1.21
C GLY A 69 5.26 -14.21 2.72
N TRP A 70 5.13 -13.17 3.55
CA TRP A 70 5.40 -13.20 5.00
C TRP A 70 4.16 -13.16 5.87
N LEU A 71 2.96 -13.17 5.30
CA LEU A 71 1.73 -13.04 6.08
C LEU A 71 1.56 -14.13 7.16
N GLY A 72 2.11 -15.33 6.97
CA GLY A 72 2.12 -16.37 8.01
C GLY A 72 2.99 -16.03 9.23
N ARG A 73 3.92 -15.06 9.09
CA ARG A 73 4.90 -14.66 10.10
C ARG A 73 4.62 -13.29 10.73
N THR A 74 4.11 -12.31 9.96
CA THR A 74 3.89 -10.92 10.41
C THR A 74 2.78 -10.23 9.61
N GLY A 75 2.50 -8.96 9.90
CA GLY A 75 1.52 -8.11 9.21
C GLY A 75 0.13 -8.06 9.85
N THR A 76 -0.11 -8.87 10.89
CA THR A 76 -1.33 -8.84 11.72
C THR A 76 -1.01 -9.24 13.15
N LEU A 77 -1.87 -8.83 14.09
CA LEU A 77 -1.76 -9.19 15.50
C LEU A 77 -2.56 -10.48 15.75
N GLU A 78 -1.89 -11.63 15.59
CA GLU A 78 -2.48 -12.96 15.76
C GLU A 78 -1.51 -13.86 16.54
N ALA A 79 -2.05 -14.74 17.39
CA ALA A 79 -1.23 -15.65 18.17
C ALA A 79 -0.34 -16.53 17.27
N GLY A 80 0.93 -16.72 17.67
CA GLY A 80 1.91 -17.50 16.91
C GLY A 80 2.67 -16.74 15.82
N LYS A 81 2.30 -15.48 15.52
CA LYS A 81 3.11 -14.59 14.67
C LYS A 81 4.19 -13.89 15.48
N SER A 82 5.17 -13.30 14.78
CA SER A 82 6.20 -12.47 15.41
C SER A 82 5.54 -11.31 16.17
N ALA A 83 6.01 -11.09 17.40
CA ALA A 83 5.79 -9.83 18.12
C ALA A 83 6.52 -8.68 17.41
#